data_AF-E5ANM4-F1
#
_entry.id   AF-E5ANM4-F1
#
_cell.length_a   1.000
_cell.length_b   1.000
_cell.length_c   1.000
_cell.angle_alpha   90.00
_cell.angle_beta   90.00
_cell.angle_gamma   90.00
#
_symmetry.space_group_name_H-M   'P 1'
#
loop_
_entity.id
_entity.type
_entity.pdbx_description
1 polymer ?
#
loop_
_entity_poly.entity_id
_entity_poly.type
_entity_poly.pdbx_seq_one_letter_code
_entity_poly.pdbx_strand_id
1 'polypeptide(L)'
;MHLNLAMMYLTRRDFVRGWRAYEWRHATLATPHTIDLPRWLGDVPLADQTLLVHAEQGLGDTLHFLRYVPRLVPLAAHVVLQVQVELARLLEPFCARHRITLVHDGTRLPPCDCHVPLLSLPRVLNLDDQTLHETSVPYLQVPLAYQHKWQGRLTRHAPSRIGLAWSGRIQPNETRAVPFDVLKPLLTLPQIDWFVLQCDWTRADLDAFNAMQATHVHRLDAAIGDFADTAAIIEQLDAMVSVDTSIAHLAGALGAPLWLMLPFAADWRWFEDPHRTPWYPRARLVRQRVAGQWEDVISRVRDEIAATTARTHA
;
A
#
# COMPACT_ATOMS: atom_id res chain seq x y z
N MET A 1 11.08 -2.89 -23.36
CA MET A 1 10.60 -1.68 -24.08
C MET A 1 9.11 -1.41 -23.84
N HIS A 2 8.21 -2.39 -24.04
CA HIS A 2 6.76 -2.19 -23.89
C HIS A 2 6.29 -1.78 -22.48
N LEU A 3 6.84 -2.37 -21.42
CA LEU A 3 6.45 -2.02 -20.05
C LEU A 3 6.88 -0.59 -19.67
N ASN A 4 8.07 -0.15 -20.08
CA ASN A 4 8.53 1.23 -19.86
C ASN A 4 7.64 2.24 -20.60
N LEU A 5 7.19 1.89 -21.81
CA LEU A 5 6.24 2.72 -22.54
C LEU A 5 4.88 2.80 -21.83
N ALA A 6 4.39 1.69 -21.29
CA ALA A 6 3.17 1.67 -20.47
C ALA A 6 3.29 2.58 -19.24
N MET A 7 4.39 2.44 -18.48
CA MET A 7 4.66 3.28 -17.32
C MET A 7 4.74 4.76 -17.68
N MET A 8 5.37 5.12 -18.81
CA MET A 8 5.39 6.50 -19.31
C MET A 8 3.98 7.03 -19.59
N TYR A 9 3.13 6.27 -20.30
CA TYR A 9 1.75 6.68 -20.55
C TYR A 9 0.99 6.91 -19.25
N LEU A 10 1.12 6.00 -18.29
CA LEU A 10 0.44 6.08 -17.00
C LEU A 10 0.93 7.26 -16.14
N THR A 11 2.24 7.51 -16.08
CA THR A 11 2.81 8.67 -15.39
C THR A 11 2.25 9.98 -15.96
N ARG A 12 2.10 10.04 -17.29
CA ARG A 12 1.50 11.20 -18.00
C ARG A 12 -0.03 11.17 -18.05
N ARG A 13 -0.67 10.26 -17.30
CA ARG A 13 -2.12 10.12 -17.18
C ARG A 13 -2.84 9.81 -18.51
N ASP A 14 -2.13 9.27 -19.49
CA ASP A 14 -2.73 8.67 -20.68
C ASP A 14 -3.21 7.25 -20.34
N PHE A 15 -4.32 7.17 -19.61
CA PHE A 15 -4.85 5.92 -19.07
C PHE A 15 -5.31 4.96 -20.17
N VAL A 16 -5.88 5.49 -21.25
CA VAL A 16 -6.37 4.67 -22.38
C VAL A 16 -5.23 3.88 -23.01
N ARG A 17 -4.10 4.51 -23.33
CA ARG A 17 -2.93 3.81 -23.88
C ARG A 17 -2.16 3.06 -22.79
N GLY A 18 -2.05 3.67 -21.61
CA GLY A 18 -1.32 3.14 -20.47
C GLY A 18 -1.85 1.78 -20.01
N TRP A 19 -3.14 1.65 -19.72
CA TRP A 19 -3.71 0.38 -19.26
C TRP A 19 -3.63 -0.73 -20.31
N ARG A 20 -3.83 -0.39 -21.59
CA ARG A 20 -3.67 -1.35 -22.69
C ARG A 20 -2.23 -1.86 -22.78
N ALA A 21 -1.26 -0.96 -22.73
CA ALA A 21 0.16 -1.32 -22.79
C ALA A 21 0.64 -2.04 -21.51
N TYR A 22 0.05 -1.73 -20.35
CA TYR A 22 0.42 -2.32 -19.07
C TYR A 22 0.06 -3.81 -18.96
N GLU A 23 -0.81 -4.34 -19.83
CA GLU A 23 -1.01 -5.79 -19.98
C GLU A 23 0.26 -6.52 -20.44
N TRP A 24 1.25 -5.83 -21.02
CA TRP A 24 2.53 -6.45 -21.36
C TRP A 24 3.27 -6.99 -20.12
N ARG A 25 2.90 -6.55 -18.91
CA ARG A 25 3.47 -7.05 -17.65
C ARG A 25 3.40 -8.58 -17.55
N HIS A 26 2.36 -9.20 -18.10
CA HIS A 26 2.17 -10.66 -18.10
C HIS A 26 3.30 -11.41 -18.81
N ALA A 27 3.94 -10.80 -19.81
CA ALA A 27 5.08 -11.37 -20.52
C ALA A 27 6.42 -11.21 -19.77
N THR A 28 6.43 -10.43 -18.68
CA THR A 28 7.64 -10.10 -17.90
C THR A 28 7.59 -10.60 -16.45
N LEU A 29 6.50 -11.25 -16.05
CA LEU A 29 6.39 -11.83 -14.71
C LEU A 29 7.42 -12.97 -14.57
N ALA A 30 8.21 -12.93 -13.49
CA ALA A 30 9.20 -13.95 -13.19
C ALA A 30 8.57 -15.35 -13.03
N THR A 31 7.35 -15.40 -12.50
CA THR A 31 6.53 -16.60 -12.35
C THR A 31 5.13 -16.34 -12.92
N PRO A 32 4.84 -16.81 -14.14
CA PRO A 32 3.50 -16.70 -14.72
C PRO A 32 2.50 -17.42 -13.80
N HIS A 33 1.44 -16.73 -13.38
CA HIS A 33 0.30 -17.39 -12.75
C HIS A 33 -0.51 -18.09 -13.83
N THR A 34 -0.30 -19.40 -13.98
CA THR A 34 -1.12 -20.24 -14.87
C THR A 34 -2.42 -20.56 -14.17
N ILE A 35 -3.48 -19.85 -14.51
CA ILE A 35 -4.85 -20.16 -14.10
C ILE A 35 -5.51 -20.83 -15.30
N ASP A 36 -6.03 -22.03 -15.08
CA ASP A 36 -6.71 -22.83 -16.10
C ASP A 36 -8.17 -22.39 -16.26
N LEU A 37 -8.37 -21.10 -16.55
CA LEU A 37 -9.66 -20.48 -16.81
C LEU A 37 -9.48 -19.48 -17.97
N PRO A 38 -10.52 -19.22 -18.78
CA PRO A 38 -10.46 -18.17 -19.79
C PRO A 38 -10.27 -16.81 -19.13
N ARG A 39 -9.32 -16.01 -19.65
CA ARG A 39 -9.09 -14.65 -19.18
C ARG A 39 -10.15 -13.71 -19.74
N TRP A 40 -10.89 -13.06 -18.86
CA TRP A 40 -11.88 -12.05 -19.19
C TRP A 40 -11.25 -10.64 -19.27
N LEU A 41 -11.49 -9.92 -20.36
CA LEU A 41 -11.00 -8.56 -20.56
C LEU A 41 -12.13 -7.56 -20.89
N GLY A 42 -13.35 -7.87 -20.46
CA GLY A 42 -14.54 -7.05 -20.75
C GLY A 42 -15.21 -7.37 -22.08
N ASP A 43 -14.82 -8.49 -22.71
CA ASP A 43 -15.25 -8.93 -24.04
C ASP A 43 -16.54 -9.75 -24.03
N VAL A 44 -16.91 -10.33 -22.88
CA VAL A 44 -18.18 -11.07 -22.69
C VAL A 44 -18.97 -10.57 -21.48
N PRO A 45 -20.32 -10.60 -21.50
CA PRO A 45 -21.15 -10.32 -20.33
C PRO A 45 -20.88 -11.32 -19.20
N LEU A 46 -20.96 -10.85 -17.95
CA LEU A 46 -20.71 -11.67 -16.75
C LEU A 46 -21.97 -12.03 -15.96
N ALA A 47 -23.18 -11.65 -16.42
CA ALA A 47 -24.41 -11.75 -15.63
C ALA A 47 -24.67 -13.14 -15.03
N ASP A 48 -24.27 -14.20 -15.73
CA ASP A 48 -24.39 -15.61 -15.31
C ASP A 48 -23.04 -16.29 -15.04
N GLN A 49 -21.97 -15.50 -14.87
CA GLN A 49 -20.60 -15.99 -14.74
C GLN A 49 -20.06 -15.75 -13.32
N THR A 50 -19.33 -16.72 -12.80
CA THR A 50 -18.48 -16.58 -11.62
C THR A 50 -17.10 -16.11 -12.05
N LEU A 51 -16.76 -14.86 -11.69
CA LEU A 51 -15.49 -14.23 -12.03
C LEU A 51 -14.48 -14.41 -10.89
N LEU A 52 -13.33 -15.02 -11.20
CA LEU A 52 -12.16 -15.00 -10.33
C LEU A 52 -11.34 -13.73 -10.58
N VAL A 53 -11.24 -12.86 -9.57
CA VAL A 53 -10.25 -11.79 -9.50
C VAL A 53 -9.09 -12.30 -8.67
N HIS A 54 -7.87 -12.26 -9.19
CA HIS A 54 -6.71 -12.77 -8.45
C HIS A 54 -5.60 -11.73 -8.37
N ALA A 55 -4.98 -11.63 -7.19
CA ALA A 55 -3.75 -10.87 -7.04
C ALA A 55 -2.63 -11.50 -7.89
N GLU A 56 -1.83 -10.66 -8.54
CA GLU A 56 -0.72 -11.13 -9.38
C GLU A 56 0.63 -10.40 -9.12
N GLN A 57 0.66 -9.43 -8.21
CA GLN A 57 1.88 -8.70 -7.83
C GLN A 57 2.03 -8.62 -6.30
N GLY A 58 2.60 -7.53 -5.78
CA GLY A 58 2.88 -7.38 -4.36
C GLY A 58 1.64 -7.14 -3.52
N LEU A 59 1.82 -7.24 -2.19
CA LEU A 59 0.79 -6.90 -1.20
C LEU A 59 0.30 -5.46 -1.38
N GLY A 60 1.23 -4.54 -1.70
CA GLY A 60 0.94 -3.13 -1.94
C GLY A 60 0.04 -2.91 -3.16
N ASP A 61 0.30 -3.63 -4.25
CA ASP A 61 -0.55 -3.58 -5.44
C ASP A 61 -1.95 -4.09 -5.14
N THR A 62 -2.03 -5.17 -4.35
CA THR A 62 -3.31 -5.75 -3.93
C THR A 62 -4.10 -4.74 -3.12
N LEU A 63 -3.49 -4.14 -2.09
CA LEU A 63 -4.08 -3.07 -1.27
C LEU A 63 -4.51 -1.86 -2.10
N HIS A 64 -3.75 -1.50 -3.14
CA HIS A 64 -4.03 -0.37 -4.00
C HIS A 64 -5.23 -0.64 -4.93
N PHE A 65 -5.23 -1.77 -5.67
CA PHE A 65 -6.20 -2.04 -6.73
C PHE A 65 -7.48 -2.74 -6.26
N LEU A 66 -7.51 -3.33 -5.06
CA LEU A 66 -8.72 -3.96 -4.52
C LEU A 66 -9.92 -3.01 -4.47
N ARG A 67 -9.67 -1.69 -4.42
CA ARG A 67 -10.69 -0.63 -4.47
C ARG A 67 -11.66 -0.75 -5.65
N TYR A 68 -11.25 -1.39 -6.74
CA TYR A 68 -12.05 -1.53 -7.94
C TYR A 68 -12.86 -2.82 -7.99
N VAL A 69 -12.54 -3.82 -7.16
CA VAL A 69 -13.25 -5.11 -7.12
C VAL A 69 -14.76 -4.94 -6.88
N PRO A 70 -15.24 -4.03 -6.02
CA PRO A 70 -16.68 -3.81 -5.83
C PRO A 70 -17.42 -3.37 -7.09
N ARG A 71 -16.73 -2.76 -8.07
CA ARG A 71 -17.35 -2.36 -9.35
C ARG A 71 -17.71 -3.57 -10.23
N LEU A 72 -17.16 -4.75 -9.94
CA LEU A 72 -17.46 -5.99 -10.65
C LEU A 72 -18.68 -6.73 -10.08
N VAL A 73 -19.02 -6.49 -8.82
CA VAL A 73 -20.17 -7.14 -8.14
C VAL A 73 -21.49 -6.97 -8.89
N PRO A 74 -21.85 -5.79 -9.43
CA PRO A 74 -23.09 -5.67 -10.23
C PRO A 74 -22.98 -6.25 -11.65
N LEU A 75 -21.78 -6.62 -12.11
CA LEU A 75 -21.55 -7.13 -13.46
C LEU A 75 -21.58 -8.65 -13.54
N ALA A 76 -21.19 -9.34 -12.45
CA ALA A 76 -21.03 -10.79 -12.39
C ALA A 76 -22.09 -11.46 -11.51
N ALA A 77 -22.44 -12.72 -11.82
CA ALA A 77 -23.29 -13.53 -10.92
C ALA A 77 -22.62 -13.70 -9.55
N HIS A 78 -21.30 -13.91 -9.57
CA HIS A 78 -20.49 -14.04 -8.37
C HIS A 78 -19.06 -13.56 -8.60
N VAL A 79 -18.46 -12.94 -7.58
CA VAL A 79 -17.07 -12.49 -7.61
C VAL A 79 -16.30 -13.22 -6.51
N VAL A 80 -15.24 -13.90 -6.92
CA VAL A 80 -14.28 -14.55 -6.04
C VAL A 80 -12.99 -13.74 -6.09
N LEU A 81 -12.49 -13.29 -4.94
CA LEU A 81 -11.23 -12.57 -4.83
C LEU A 81 -10.18 -13.48 -4.18
N GLN A 82 -9.15 -13.84 -4.95
CA GLN A 82 -7.97 -14.53 -4.44
C GLN A 82 -6.85 -13.53 -4.11
N VAL A 83 -6.33 -13.61 -2.88
CA VAL A 83 -5.23 -12.75 -2.39
C VAL A 83 -4.12 -13.57 -1.73
N GLN A 84 -3.02 -12.90 -1.42
CA GLN A 84 -1.96 -13.47 -0.59
C GLN A 84 -2.46 -13.69 0.84
N VAL A 85 -1.97 -14.74 1.51
CA VAL A 85 -2.45 -15.15 2.84
C VAL A 85 -2.30 -14.05 3.90
N GLU A 86 -1.27 -13.21 3.76
CA GLU A 86 -0.95 -12.10 4.67
C GLU A 86 -2.04 -11.01 4.68
N LEU A 87 -2.85 -10.92 3.62
CA LEU A 87 -3.96 -9.97 3.51
C LEU A 87 -5.32 -10.58 3.84
N ALA A 88 -5.43 -11.91 3.93
CA ALA A 88 -6.73 -12.58 4.04
C ALA A 88 -7.56 -12.04 5.22
N ARG A 89 -6.99 -12.04 6.43
CA ARG A 89 -7.68 -11.55 7.64
C ARG A 89 -8.08 -10.09 7.57
N LEU A 90 -7.24 -9.24 6.97
CA LEU A 90 -7.52 -7.83 6.79
C LEU A 90 -8.68 -7.60 5.82
N LEU A 91 -8.79 -8.41 4.78
CA LEU A 91 -9.77 -8.22 3.70
C LEU A 91 -11.11 -8.91 3.96
N GLU A 92 -11.24 -9.73 5.00
CA GLU A 92 -12.51 -10.36 5.41
C GLU A 92 -13.67 -9.33 5.53
N PRO A 93 -13.56 -8.22 6.29
CA PRO A 93 -14.65 -7.27 6.42
C PRO A 93 -14.96 -6.54 5.10
N PHE A 94 -13.94 -6.26 4.29
CA PHE A 94 -14.10 -5.64 2.98
C PHE A 94 -14.92 -6.54 2.05
N CYS A 95 -14.55 -7.81 1.94
CA CYS A 95 -15.22 -8.76 1.06
C CYS A 95 -16.64 -9.05 1.52
N ALA A 96 -16.85 -9.22 2.83
CA ALA A 96 -18.18 -9.43 3.41
C ALA A 96 -19.14 -8.28 3.10
N ARG A 97 -18.69 -7.03 3.28
CA ARG A 97 -19.48 -5.82 2.99
C ARG A 97 -19.92 -5.73 1.53
N HIS A 98 -19.11 -6.22 0.61
CA HIS A 98 -19.36 -6.16 -0.83
C HIS A 98 -19.93 -7.45 -1.42
N ARG A 99 -20.19 -8.48 -0.59
CA ARG A 99 -20.65 -9.81 -1.04
C ARG A 99 -19.69 -10.50 -2.01
N ILE A 100 -18.39 -10.36 -1.75
CA ILE A 100 -17.30 -11.00 -2.48
C ILE A 100 -16.85 -12.24 -1.69
N THR A 101 -16.64 -13.37 -2.36
CA THR A 101 -16.03 -14.55 -1.74
C THR A 101 -14.52 -14.37 -1.69
N LEU A 102 -13.96 -14.30 -0.48
CA LEU A 102 -12.52 -14.20 -0.27
C LEU A 102 -11.89 -15.59 -0.18
N VAL A 103 -10.83 -15.79 -0.95
CA VAL A 103 -9.93 -16.95 -0.86
C VAL A 103 -8.50 -16.47 -0.81
N HIS A 104 -7.58 -17.30 -0.32
CA HIS A 104 -6.16 -16.95 -0.32
C HIS A 104 -5.31 -18.04 -0.96
N ASP A 105 -4.08 -17.68 -1.31
CA ASP A 105 -3.12 -18.63 -1.87
C ASP A 105 -2.96 -19.86 -0.97
N GLY A 106 -2.96 -21.04 -1.59
CA GLY A 106 -2.95 -22.33 -0.90
C GLY A 106 -4.32 -22.87 -0.49
N THR A 107 -5.41 -22.14 -0.73
CA THR A 107 -6.78 -22.65 -0.55
C THR A 107 -7.37 -23.16 -1.86
N ARG A 108 -8.32 -24.09 -1.76
CA ARG A 108 -9.04 -24.59 -2.94
C ARG A 108 -9.96 -23.50 -3.47
N LEU A 109 -9.78 -23.14 -4.74
CA LEU A 109 -10.67 -22.22 -5.44
C LEU A 109 -12.06 -22.85 -5.60
N PRO A 110 -13.15 -22.09 -5.36
CA PRO A 110 -14.48 -22.49 -5.78
C PRO A 110 -14.55 -22.55 -7.32
N PRO A 111 -15.53 -23.26 -7.90
CA PRO A 111 -15.76 -23.25 -9.35
C PRO A 111 -15.92 -21.81 -9.85
N CYS A 112 -15.12 -21.44 -10.85
CA CYS A 112 -15.16 -20.15 -11.52
C CYS A 112 -15.22 -20.40 -13.03
N ASP A 113 -15.84 -19.50 -13.78
CA ASP A 113 -16.00 -19.66 -15.24
C ASP A 113 -14.92 -18.92 -16.02
N CYS A 114 -14.42 -17.80 -15.47
CA CYS A 114 -13.38 -16.99 -16.07
C CYS A 114 -12.56 -16.28 -14.98
N HIS A 115 -11.42 -15.69 -15.37
CA HIS A 115 -10.58 -14.94 -14.44
C HIS A 115 -10.11 -13.60 -15.00
N VAL A 116 -9.78 -12.67 -14.11
CA VAL A 116 -9.12 -11.40 -14.43
C VAL A 116 -8.02 -11.10 -13.40
N PRO A 117 -6.80 -10.77 -13.84
CA PRO A 117 -5.76 -10.26 -12.95
C PRO A 117 -6.18 -8.93 -12.33
N LEU A 118 -5.89 -8.72 -11.05
CA LEU A 118 -6.34 -7.55 -10.30
C LEU A 118 -5.84 -6.22 -10.91
N LEU A 119 -4.62 -6.17 -11.45
CA LEU A 119 -4.10 -4.96 -12.09
C LEU A 119 -4.59 -4.79 -13.53
N SER A 120 -5.39 -5.71 -14.06
CA SER A 120 -6.11 -5.55 -15.33
C SER A 120 -7.46 -4.86 -15.14
N LEU A 121 -7.95 -4.72 -13.90
CA LEU A 121 -9.23 -4.06 -13.62
C LEU A 121 -9.32 -2.62 -14.17
N PRO A 122 -8.28 -1.76 -14.07
CA PRO A 122 -8.35 -0.43 -14.66
C PRO A 122 -8.63 -0.43 -16.16
N ARG A 123 -8.07 -1.41 -16.89
CA ARG A 123 -8.33 -1.58 -18.32
C ARG A 123 -9.78 -1.99 -18.58
N VAL A 124 -10.25 -3.01 -17.86
CA VAL A 124 -11.57 -3.60 -18.09
C VAL A 124 -12.71 -2.65 -17.70
N LEU A 125 -12.49 -1.87 -16.65
CA LEU A 125 -13.42 -0.85 -16.18
C LEU A 125 -13.29 0.48 -16.95
N ASN A 126 -12.40 0.55 -17.95
CA ASN A 126 -12.09 1.75 -18.73
C ASN A 126 -11.81 2.99 -17.86
N LEU A 127 -11.01 2.82 -16.80
CA LEU A 127 -10.72 3.91 -15.87
C LEU A 127 -9.89 5.01 -16.55
N ASP A 128 -10.29 6.25 -16.32
CA ASP A 128 -9.69 7.49 -16.80
C ASP A 128 -9.48 8.47 -15.63
N ASP A 129 -8.92 9.65 -15.87
CA ASP A 129 -8.55 10.60 -14.81
C ASP A 129 -9.74 11.03 -13.93
N GLN A 130 -10.97 10.98 -14.46
CA GLN A 130 -12.18 11.33 -13.70
C GLN A 130 -12.65 10.15 -12.84
N THR A 131 -12.62 8.95 -13.39
CA THR A 131 -13.17 7.73 -12.75
C THR A 131 -12.16 7.02 -11.84
N LEU A 132 -10.87 7.30 -11.99
CA LEU A 132 -9.78 6.70 -11.24
C LEU A 132 -9.82 7.02 -9.74
N HIS A 133 -10.47 8.14 -9.37
CA HIS A 133 -10.49 8.68 -8.01
C HIS A 133 -11.85 8.58 -7.33
N GLU A 134 -12.83 7.93 -7.97
CA GLU A 134 -14.19 7.79 -7.45
C GLU A 134 -14.29 6.90 -6.20
N THR A 135 -13.22 6.21 -5.82
CA THR A 135 -13.21 5.44 -4.56
C THR A 135 -13.07 6.39 -3.37
N SER A 136 -14.07 6.41 -2.50
CA SER A 136 -13.99 7.08 -1.21
C SER A 136 -12.96 6.39 -0.29
N VAL A 137 -12.06 7.18 0.30
CA VAL A 137 -11.18 6.74 1.40
C VAL A 137 -11.82 7.12 2.74
N PRO A 138 -11.86 6.25 3.75
CA PRO A 138 -11.28 4.89 3.77
C PRO A 138 -12.13 3.87 3.00
N TYR A 139 -11.46 2.90 2.37
CA TYR A 139 -12.12 1.75 1.76
C TYR A 139 -11.81 0.43 2.46
N LEU A 140 -10.80 0.40 3.35
CA LEU A 140 -10.53 -0.71 4.26
C LEU A 140 -10.93 -0.35 5.70
N GLN A 141 -11.23 -1.38 6.48
CA GLN A 141 -11.57 -1.28 7.89
C GLN A 141 -10.79 -2.35 8.65
N VAL A 142 -10.40 -2.03 9.89
CA VAL A 142 -9.70 -2.99 10.76
C VAL A 142 -10.71 -4.05 11.24
N PRO A 143 -10.40 -5.35 11.15
CA PRO A 143 -11.26 -6.38 11.72
C PRO A 143 -11.40 -6.21 13.25
N LEU A 144 -12.62 -6.33 13.78
CA LEU A 144 -12.94 -6.11 15.21
C LEU A 144 -12.03 -6.90 16.16
N ALA A 145 -11.72 -8.16 15.82
CA ALA A 145 -10.83 -9.00 16.63
C ALA A 145 -9.42 -8.40 16.79
N TYR A 146 -8.92 -7.72 15.75
CA TYR A 146 -7.60 -7.10 15.74
C TYR A 146 -7.62 -5.72 16.43
N GLN A 147 -8.74 -4.99 16.34
CA GLN A 147 -8.95 -3.78 17.15
C GLN A 147 -8.86 -4.13 18.64
N HIS A 148 -9.57 -5.18 19.07
CA HIS A 148 -9.50 -5.66 20.46
C HIS A 148 -8.11 -6.19 20.83
N LYS A 149 -7.45 -6.92 19.91
CA LYS A 149 -6.08 -7.41 20.12
C LYS A 149 -5.12 -6.27 20.44
N TRP A 150 -5.22 -5.14 19.75
CA TRP A 150 -4.25 -4.03 19.88
C TRP A 150 -4.70 -2.90 20.80
N GLN A 151 -5.93 -2.93 21.32
CA GLN A 151 -6.45 -1.90 22.20
C GLN A 151 -5.56 -1.70 23.43
N GLY A 152 -5.08 -0.47 23.62
CA GLY A 152 -4.27 -0.09 24.78
C GLY A 152 -2.85 -0.66 24.81
N ARG A 153 -2.38 -1.31 23.73
CA ARG A 153 -1.03 -1.89 23.66
C ARG A 153 0.05 -0.92 23.21
N LEU A 154 -0.32 0.16 22.53
CA LEU A 154 0.62 1.19 22.12
C LEU A 154 0.87 2.14 23.28
N THR A 155 2.11 2.21 23.73
CA THR A 155 2.58 3.15 24.74
C THR A 155 2.30 4.60 24.32
N ARG A 156 2.24 5.49 25.30
CA ARG A 156 2.13 6.93 25.07
C ARG A 156 2.97 7.64 26.11
N HIS A 157 4.22 7.89 25.76
CA HIS A 157 5.18 8.70 26.51
C HIS A 157 5.27 10.12 25.95
N ALA A 158 4.84 10.34 24.69
CA ALA A 158 4.85 11.62 24.02
C ALA A 158 3.44 12.02 23.50
N PRO A 159 3.24 13.32 23.16
CA PRO A 159 1.96 13.82 22.67
C PRO A 159 1.50 13.23 21.33
N SER A 160 2.44 12.88 20.43
CA SER A 160 2.13 12.32 19.11
C SER A 160 2.64 10.89 18.98
N ARG A 161 1.86 10.02 18.34
CA ARG A 161 2.25 8.64 17.99
C ARG A 161 2.31 8.52 16.47
N ILE A 162 3.49 8.29 15.92
CA ILE A 162 3.70 8.24 14.47
C ILE A 162 4.32 6.91 14.08
N GLY A 163 3.78 6.26 13.07
CA GLY A 163 4.34 5.01 12.58
C GLY A 163 5.40 5.23 11.50
N LEU A 164 6.34 4.30 11.39
CA LEU A 164 7.47 4.39 10.47
C LEU A 164 7.70 3.09 9.69
N ALA A 165 7.89 3.22 8.37
CA ALA A 165 8.37 2.16 7.48
C ALA A 165 9.27 2.75 6.37
N TRP A 166 10.56 2.44 6.36
CA TRP A 166 11.53 3.11 5.46
C TRP A 166 12.12 2.22 4.38
N SER A 167 11.75 0.94 4.38
CA SER A 167 12.23 -0.05 3.43
C SER A 167 11.11 -1.00 3.04
N GLY A 168 11.33 -1.76 1.99
CA GLY A 168 10.45 -2.84 1.57
C GLY A 168 11.28 -4.05 1.20
N ARG A 169 10.65 -4.98 0.48
CA ARG A 169 11.39 -6.10 -0.11
C ARG A 169 12.47 -5.57 -1.05
N ILE A 170 13.74 -5.81 -0.71
CA ILE A 170 14.88 -5.40 -1.52
C ILE A 170 14.90 -6.19 -2.82
N GLN A 171 14.90 -5.48 -3.93
CA GLN A 171 14.99 -6.01 -5.29
C GLN A 171 16.26 -5.51 -5.98
N PRO A 172 16.69 -6.14 -7.09
CA PRO A 172 17.75 -5.58 -7.93
C PRO A 172 17.42 -4.14 -8.34
N ASN A 173 18.35 -3.21 -8.13
CA ASN A 173 18.16 -1.77 -8.35
C ASN A 173 17.07 -1.12 -7.49
N GLU A 174 16.88 -1.61 -6.25
CA GLU A 174 16.00 -0.94 -5.29
C GLU A 174 16.49 0.49 -5.01
N THR A 175 15.58 1.44 -5.13
CA THR A 175 15.86 2.88 -4.98
C THR A 175 15.02 3.54 -3.91
N ARG A 176 14.01 2.85 -3.37
CA ARG A 176 13.06 3.38 -2.39
C ARG A 176 13.53 3.21 -0.95
N ALA A 177 14.48 2.33 -0.68
CA ALA A 177 14.98 2.09 0.68
C ALA A 177 15.80 3.28 1.18
N VAL A 178 15.44 3.79 2.37
CA VAL A 178 16.22 4.83 3.07
C VAL A 178 17.26 4.15 3.97
N PRO A 179 18.54 4.54 3.96
CA PRO A 179 19.50 4.03 4.93
C PRO A 179 19.08 4.43 6.36
N PHE A 180 19.17 3.50 7.32
CA PHE A 180 18.68 3.74 8.68
C PHE A 180 19.31 4.97 9.35
N ASP A 181 20.62 5.20 9.15
CA ASP A 181 21.32 6.36 9.70
C ASP A 181 20.72 7.70 9.26
N VAL A 182 20.16 7.75 8.05
CA VAL A 182 19.54 8.96 7.50
C VAL A 182 18.21 9.27 8.22
N LEU A 183 17.58 8.30 8.87
CA LEU A 183 16.31 8.47 9.61
C LEU A 183 16.50 9.08 11.00
N LYS A 184 17.72 9.05 11.55
CA LYS A 184 18.00 9.51 12.93
C LYS A 184 17.42 10.90 13.26
N PRO A 185 17.45 11.91 12.36
CA PRO A 185 16.85 13.22 12.64
C PRO A 185 15.34 13.20 12.89
N LEU A 186 14.60 12.20 12.40
CA LEU A 186 13.19 12.01 12.73
C LEU A 186 13.03 11.35 14.10
N LEU A 187 13.82 10.29 14.33
CA LEU A 187 13.74 9.45 15.52
C LEU A 187 14.20 10.16 16.81
N THR A 188 14.83 11.33 16.70
CA THR A 188 15.26 12.15 17.84
C THR A 188 14.27 13.25 18.23
N LEU A 189 13.12 13.36 17.55
CA LEU A 189 12.07 14.31 17.92
C LEU A 189 11.41 13.91 19.25
N PRO A 190 11.58 14.67 20.35
CA PRO A 190 11.14 14.26 21.69
C PRO A 190 9.62 14.27 21.88
N GLN A 191 8.88 14.95 21.01
CA GLN A 191 7.42 15.06 21.08
C GLN A 191 6.69 13.91 20.35
N ILE A 192 7.41 12.89 19.90
CA ILE A 192 6.86 11.80 19.08
C ILE A 192 7.30 10.45 19.66
N ASP A 193 6.33 9.59 19.93
CA ASP A 193 6.57 8.16 20.05
C ASP A 193 6.49 7.55 18.66
N TRP A 194 7.63 7.09 18.16
CA TRP A 194 7.74 6.41 16.88
C TRP A 194 7.42 4.93 17.04
N PHE A 195 6.51 4.41 16.22
CA PHE A 195 6.19 2.99 16.16
C PHE A 195 6.72 2.41 14.85
N VAL A 196 7.70 1.51 14.93
CA VAL A 196 8.27 0.89 13.74
C VAL A 196 7.41 -0.29 13.29
N LEU A 197 6.82 -0.17 12.10
CA LEU A 197 6.01 -1.22 11.46
C LEU A 197 6.84 -2.04 10.46
N GLN A 198 8.10 -1.66 10.23
CA GLN A 198 9.07 -2.44 9.48
C GLN A 198 9.37 -3.76 10.22
N CYS A 199 9.06 -4.90 9.59
CA CYS A 199 9.34 -6.21 10.16
C CYS A 199 10.75 -6.71 9.83
N ASP A 200 11.24 -6.42 8.62
CA ASP A 200 12.56 -6.88 8.18
C ASP A 200 13.64 -5.87 8.57
N TRP A 201 14.56 -6.29 9.43
CA TRP A 201 15.72 -5.51 9.85
C TRP A 201 17.02 -6.17 9.40
N THR A 202 17.93 -5.41 8.82
CA THR A 202 19.30 -5.90 8.63
C THR A 202 20.05 -5.90 9.95
N ARG A 203 21.13 -6.68 10.04
CA ARG A 203 21.99 -6.66 11.23
C ARG A 203 22.57 -5.26 11.50
N ALA A 204 22.97 -4.56 10.44
CA ALA A 204 23.49 -3.20 10.53
C ALA A 204 22.44 -2.21 11.07
N ASP A 205 21.19 -2.30 10.61
CA ASP A 205 20.10 -1.45 11.11
C ASP A 205 19.83 -1.71 12.60
N LEU A 206 19.85 -2.97 13.04
CA LEU A 206 19.68 -3.33 14.45
C LEU A 206 20.81 -2.79 15.33
N ASP A 207 22.06 -2.94 14.88
CA ASP A 207 23.22 -2.44 15.63
C ASP A 207 23.18 -0.91 15.72
N ALA A 208 22.82 -0.20 14.63
CA ALA A 208 22.65 1.25 14.63
C ALA A 208 21.48 1.73 15.51
N PHE A 209 20.36 1.01 15.50
CA PHE A 209 19.21 1.28 16.37
C PHE A 209 19.54 1.08 17.86
N ASN A 210 20.26 0.02 18.21
CA ASN A 210 20.66 -0.22 19.60
C ASN A 210 21.65 0.85 20.09
N ALA A 211 22.55 1.31 19.21
CA ALA A 211 23.54 2.33 19.54
C ALA A 211 22.93 3.71 19.85
N MET A 212 21.77 4.06 19.28
CA MET A 212 21.11 5.35 19.54
C MET A 212 20.37 5.42 20.89
N GLN A 213 20.16 4.27 21.57
CA GLN A 213 19.47 4.20 22.87
C GLN A 213 18.14 4.96 22.89
N ALA A 214 17.37 4.84 21.81
CA ALA A 214 16.14 5.61 21.62
C ALA A 214 15.04 5.21 22.62
N THR A 215 14.58 6.14 23.43
CA THR A 215 13.51 5.90 24.41
C THR A 215 12.10 6.07 23.83
N HIS A 216 11.97 6.81 22.73
CA HIS A 216 10.71 7.12 22.05
C HIS A 216 10.55 6.38 20.72
N VAL A 217 11.26 5.27 20.53
CA VAL A 217 11.14 4.45 19.31
C VAL A 217 10.82 3.02 19.70
N HIS A 218 9.61 2.60 19.38
CA HIS A 218 9.02 1.33 19.77
C HIS A 218 9.00 0.39 18.57
N ARG A 219 9.67 -0.75 18.72
CA ARG A 219 9.69 -1.83 17.73
C ARG A 219 8.51 -2.77 17.94
N LEU A 220 7.78 -3.07 16.86
CA LEU A 220 6.62 -3.96 16.88
C LEU A 220 6.81 -5.21 16.01
N ASP A 221 7.99 -5.40 15.40
CA ASP A 221 8.29 -6.48 14.45
C ASP A 221 7.97 -7.88 15.00
N ALA A 222 8.26 -8.15 16.26
CA ALA A 222 7.97 -9.44 16.88
C ALA A 222 6.47 -9.67 17.20
N ALA A 223 5.64 -8.63 17.18
CA ALA A 223 4.23 -8.69 17.57
C ALA A 223 3.26 -8.65 16.38
N ILE A 224 3.74 -8.23 15.20
CA ILE A 224 2.97 -8.17 13.95
C ILE A 224 2.99 -9.56 13.31
N GLY A 225 1.82 -10.20 13.20
CA GLY A 225 1.66 -11.49 12.53
C GLY A 225 1.21 -11.36 11.07
N ASP A 226 0.34 -10.40 10.77
CA ASP A 226 -0.22 -10.17 9.43
C ASP A 226 -0.61 -8.70 9.20
N PHE A 227 -1.22 -8.38 8.05
CA PHE A 227 -1.62 -7.00 7.75
C PHE A 227 -2.85 -6.51 8.54
N ALA A 228 -3.61 -7.39 9.20
CA ALA A 228 -4.66 -6.97 10.11
C ALA A 228 -4.08 -6.44 11.43
N ASP A 229 -2.95 -6.98 11.89
CA ASP A 229 -2.16 -6.38 12.98
C ASP A 229 -1.65 -5.00 12.59
N THR A 230 -1.00 -4.89 11.43
CA THR A 230 -0.49 -3.62 10.90
C THR A 230 -1.61 -2.58 10.79
N ALA A 231 -2.80 -2.96 10.34
CA ALA A 231 -3.94 -2.06 10.22
C ALA A 231 -4.46 -1.57 11.59
N ALA A 232 -4.57 -2.47 12.58
CA ALA A 232 -5.00 -2.15 13.93
C ALA A 232 -3.99 -1.25 14.69
N ILE A 233 -2.70 -1.37 14.37
CA ILE A 233 -1.67 -0.46 14.85
C ILE A 233 -1.87 0.91 14.20
N ILE A 234 -1.96 0.99 12.86
CA ILE A 234 -2.14 2.25 12.12
C ILE A 234 -3.36 3.05 12.60
N GLU A 235 -4.49 2.38 12.88
CA GLU A 235 -5.72 3.04 13.36
C GLU A 235 -5.54 3.79 14.69
N GLN A 236 -4.54 3.41 15.49
CA GLN A 236 -4.23 4.06 16.77
C GLN A 236 -3.17 5.15 16.66
N LEU A 237 -2.56 5.33 15.49
CA LEU A 237 -1.51 6.33 15.26
C LEU A 237 -2.12 7.63 14.76
N ASP A 238 -1.45 8.75 15.08
CA ASP A 238 -1.87 10.07 14.62
C ASP A 238 -1.50 10.27 13.14
N ALA A 239 -0.44 9.60 12.68
CA ALA A 239 0.04 9.61 11.30
C ALA A 239 1.01 8.46 10.99
N MET A 240 1.30 8.29 9.71
CA MET A 240 2.35 7.41 9.20
C MET A 240 3.41 8.19 8.43
N VAL A 241 4.67 7.74 8.53
CA VAL A 241 5.75 8.08 7.61
C VAL A 241 6.18 6.79 6.93
N SER A 242 6.11 6.73 5.61
CA SER A 242 6.51 5.53 4.88
C SER A 242 7.17 5.86 3.56
N VAL A 243 8.02 4.96 3.06
CA VAL A 243 8.33 4.90 1.62
C VAL A 243 7.22 4.17 0.87
N ASP A 244 7.27 4.15 -0.46
CA ASP A 244 6.30 3.44 -1.31
C ASP A 244 6.34 1.91 -1.08
N THR A 245 5.52 1.43 -0.14
CA THR A 245 5.41 0.04 0.30
C THR A 245 3.94 -0.36 0.50
N SER A 246 3.71 -1.64 0.79
CA SER A 246 2.40 -2.12 1.25
C SER A 246 1.89 -1.40 2.50
N ILE A 247 2.77 -0.96 3.41
CA ILE A 247 2.38 -0.20 4.61
C ILE A 247 1.85 1.18 4.22
N ALA A 248 2.49 1.87 3.25
CA ALA A 248 1.98 3.15 2.74
C ALA A 248 0.59 3.00 2.10
N HIS A 249 0.40 1.96 1.30
CA HIS A 249 -0.90 1.69 0.69
C HIS A 249 -1.97 1.29 1.72
N LEU A 250 -1.62 0.51 2.75
CA LEU A 250 -2.53 0.21 3.85
C LEU A 250 -2.94 1.48 4.61
N ALA A 251 -1.97 2.32 4.99
CA ALA A 251 -2.24 3.59 5.67
C ALA A 251 -3.16 4.49 4.84
N GLY A 252 -2.87 4.60 3.54
CA GLY A 252 -3.71 5.34 2.61
C GLY A 252 -5.12 4.75 2.47
N ALA A 253 -5.26 3.43 2.42
CA ALA A 253 -6.55 2.73 2.31
C ALA A 253 -7.43 2.86 3.57
N LEU A 254 -6.80 2.96 4.74
CA LEU A 254 -7.43 3.26 6.04
C LEU A 254 -7.70 4.75 6.24
N GLY A 255 -7.24 5.61 5.32
CA GLY A 255 -7.40 7.05 5.43
C GLY A 255 -6.58 7.68 6.55
N ALA A 256 -5.46 7.07 6.96
CA ALA A 256 -4.54 7.69 7.90
C ALA A 256 -3.78 8.87 7.24
N PRO A 257 -3.42 9.94 7.99
CA PRO A 257 -2.42 10.90 7.55
C PRO A 257 -1.12 10.18 7.21
N LEU A 258 -0.51 10.54 6.08
CA LEU A 258 0.66 9.83 5.56
C LEU A 258 1.65 10.82 4.94
N TRP A 259 2.88 10.84 5.44
CA TRP A 259 4.02 11.35 4.66
C TRP A 259 4.60 10.19 3.86
N LEU A 260 4.50 10.30 2.53
CA LEU A 260 5.02 9.32 1.60
C LEU A 260 6.33 9.81 1.00
N MET A 261 7.41 9.18 1.42
CA MET A 261 8.77 9.43 0.95
C MET A 261 8.99 8.69 -0.36
N LEU A 262 9.28 9.42 -1.43
CA LEU A 262 9.43 8.87 -2.77
C LEU A 262 10.86 9.04 -3.28
N PRO A 263 11.42 8.03 -3.97
CA PRO A 263 12.72 8.17 -4.61
C PRO A 263 12.64 9.13 -5.79
N PHE A 264 13.79 9.47 -6.37
CA PHE A 264 13.85 10.39 -7.52
C PHE A 264 13.03 9.86 -8.71
N ALA A 265 13.19 8.57 -9.04
CA ALA A 265 12.39 7.88 -10.04
C ALA A 265 11.28 7.07 -9.35
N ALA A 266 10.22 7.76 -8.91
CA ALA A 266 9.08 7.14 -8.25
C ALA A 266 8.23 6.29 -9.22
N ASP A 267 7.48 5.32 -8.65
CA ASP A 267 6.52 4.53 -9.42
C ASP A 267 5.46 5.41 -10.10
N TRP A 268 5.01 4.97 -11.28
CA TRP A 268 4.07 5.71 -12.13
C TRP A 268 2.77 6.08 -11.41
N ARG A 269 2.36 5.30 -10.40
CA ARG A 269 1.17 5.57 -9.57
C ARG A 269 1.26 6.93 -8.90
N TRP A 270 2.45 7.42 -8.58
CA TRP A 270 2.57 8.68 -7.87
C TRP A 270 2.47 9.90 -8.78
N PHE A 271 2.43 9.73 -10.11
CA PHE A 271 2.39 10.83 -11.09
C PHE A 271 3.52 11.86 -10.88
N GLU A 272 3.40 13.02 -11.53
CA GLU A 272 4.38 14.11 -11.49
C GLU A 272 4.12 15.16 -10.40
N ASP A 273 2.93 15.18 -9.78
CA ASP A 273 2.61 16.17 -8.74
C ASP A 273 3.59 16.05 -7.56
N PRO A 274 4.26 17.14 -7.16
CA PRO A 274 5.34 17.07 -6.18
C PRO A 274 4.87 16.77 -4.76
N HIS A 275 3.60 17.04 -4.40
CA HIS A 275 3.16 17.11 -3.01
C HIS A 275 1.88 16.33 -2.71
N ARG A 276 1.05 16.05 -3.70
CA ARG A 276 -0.26 15.41 -3.51
C ARG A 276 -0.43 14.23 -4.43
N THR A 277 -1.22 13.29 -3.96
CA THR A 277 -1.68 12.16 -4.76
C THR A 277 -3.20 12.12 -4.73
N PRO A 278 -3.85 11.81 -5.86
CA PRO A 278 -5.30 11.64 -5.86
C PRO A 278 -5.73 10.28 -5.27
N TRP A 279 -4.78 9.37 -5.03
CA TRP A 279 -5.09 8.05 -4.46
C TRP A 279 -5.47 8.06 -2.99
N TYR A 280 -4.83 8.93 -2.23
CA TYR A 280 -4.88 9.01 -0.78
C TYR A 280 -4.96 10.49 -0.38
N PRO A 281 -6.17 11.06 -0.19
CA PRO A 281 -6.37 12.50 -0.02
C PRO A 281 -5.62 13.13 1.17
N ARG A 282 -5.36 12.32 2.21
CA ARG A 282 -4.62 12.72 3.42
C ARG A 282 -3.11 12.47 3.32
N ALA A 283 -2.63 11.93 2.21
CA ALA A 283 -1.19 11.78 1.98
C ALA A 283 -0.53 13.10 1.56
N ARG A 284 0.74 13.22 1.90
CA ARG A 284 1.69 14.26 1.47
C ARG A 284 2.89 13.57 0.86
N LEU A 285 3.19 13.91 -0.38
CA LEU A 285 4.34 13.36 -1.10
C LEU A 285 5.58 14.19 -0.80
N VAL A 286 6.69 13.51 -0.50
CA VAL A 286 8.00 14.13 -0.33
C VAL A 286 9.00 13.38 -1.20
N ARG A 287 9.36 13.97 -2.34
CA ARG A 287 10.17 13.33 -3.38
C ARG A 287 11.64 13.70 -3.28
N GLN A 288 12.54 12.73 -3.45
CA GLN A 288 13.96 13.05 -3.65
C GLN A 288 14.15 13.99 -4.84
N ARG A 289 14.97 15.02 -4.65
CA ARG A 289 15.37 15.94 -5.73
C ARG A 289 16.57 15.42 -6.52
N VAL A 290 17.43 14.65 -5.86
CA VAL A 290 18.62 14.02 -6.43
C VAL A 290 18.59 12.54 -6.06
N ALA A 291 18.80 11.67 -7.04
CA ALA A 291 18.76 10.23 -6.84
C ALA A 291 19.74 9.81 -5.72
N GLY A 292 19.23 9.03 -4.76
CA GLY A 292 20.01 8.51 -3.63
C GLY A 292 20.21 9.48 -2.46
N GLN A 293 19.87 10.78 -2.60
CA GLN A 293 19.96 11.76 -1.52
C GLN A 293 18.65 11.81 -0.72
N TRP A 294 18.60 11.03 0.36
CA TRP A 294 17.43 10.95 1.24
C TRP A 294 17.41 12.03 2.33
N GLU A 295 18.55 12.66 2.62
CA GLU A 295 18.71 13.66 3.69
C GLU A 295 17.75 14.84 3.52
N ASP A 296 17.60 15.36 2.29
CA ASP A 296 16.65 16.43 1.94
C ASP A 296 15.19 15.98 2.14
N VAL A 297 14.87 14.72 1.85
CA VAL A 297 13.53 14.15 2.11
C VAL A 297 13.25 14.10 3.61
N ILE A 298 14.18 13.54 4.39
CA ILE A 298 14.04 13.40 5.84
C ILE A 298 13.94 14.77 6.51
N SER A 299 14.77 15.75 6.12
CA SER A 299 14.70 17.08 6.71
C SER A 299 13.33 17.73 6.49
N ARG A 300 12.76 17.64 5.27
CA ARG A 300 11.45 18.21 5.00
C ARG A 300 10.32 17.49 5.73
N VAL A 301 10.36 16.16 5.80
CA VAL A 301 9.39 15.38 6.59
C VAL A 301 9.45 15.80 8.06
N ARG A 302 10.65 15.93 8.62
CA ARG A 302 10.87 16.39 10.00
C ARG A 302 10.25 17.76 10.24
N ASP A 303 10.52 18.71 9.34
CA ASP A 303 10.05 20.09 9.47
C ASP A 303 8.52 20.18 9.34
N GLU A 304 7.91 19.40 8.43
CA GLU A 304 6.44 19.30 8.30
C GLU A 304 5.78 18.67 9.53
N ILE A 305 6.37 17.62 10.10
CA ILE A 305 5.89 16.99 11.32
C ILE A 305 5.98 17.97 12.50
N ALA A 306 7.11 18.65 12.66
CA ALA A 306 7.30 19.65 13.72
C ALA A 306 6.26 20.78 13.61
N ALA A 307 6.00 21.29 12.40
CA ALA A 307 4.99 22.31 12.17
C ALA A 307 3.55 21.83 12.40
N THR A 308 3.26 20.55 12.19
CA THR A 308 1.92 19.97 12.38
C THR A 308 1.63 19.65 13.85
N THR A 309 2.61 19.11 14.55
CA THR A 309 2.52 18.84 16.00
C THR A 309 2.39 20.13 16.81
N ALA A 310 3.15 21.18 16.48
CA ALA A 310 3.03 22.49 17.12
C ALA A 310 1.61 23.09 17.01
N ARG A 311 0.93 22.93 15.87
CA ARG A 311 -0.43 23.45 15.65
C ARG A 311 -1.53 22.64 16.32
N THR A 312 -1.26 21.37 16.64
CA THR A 312 -2.25 20.49 17.29
C THR A 312 -2.22 20.63 18.81
N HIS A 313 -1.13 21.19 19.36
CA HIS A 313 -0.92 21.37 20.80
C HIS A 313 -0.93 22.84 21.27
N ALA A 314 -1.18 23.79 20.36
CA ALA A 314 -1.42 25.21 20.66
C ALA A 314 -2.92 25.47 20.76
#